data_AF-A0A4W6FVN8-F1
#
_entry.id   AF-A0A4W6FVN8-F1
#
_cell.length_a   1.000
_cell.length_b   1.000
_cell.length_c   1.000
_cell.angle_alpha   90.00
_cell.angle_beta   90.00
_cell.angle_gamma   90.00
#
_symmetry.space_group_name_H-M   'P 1'
#
loop_
_entity.id
_entity.type
_entity.pdbx_description
1 polymer ?
#
loop_
_entity_poly.entity_id
_entity_poly.type
_entity_poly.pdbx_seq_one_letter_code
_entity_poly.pdbx_strand_id
1 'polypeptide(L)'
;MADLLRLLLRVAEKAANVARVCRQEAPLFQLLVQEKTGDDKNKKFVQDFKTLADVVIQEMIRHDFPEMAGFIHGEESNKFENGLDHKTNTSVCHCPNIYAWCMLHCVNI
;
A
#
# COMPACT_ATOMS: atom_id res chain seq x y z
N MET A 1 -22.58 6.07 -15.91
CA MET A 1 -21.29 6.60 -16.41
C MET A 1 -20.71 7.69 -15.52
N ALA A 2 -21.44 8.78 -15.25
CA ALA A 2 -20.95 9.87 -14.39
C ALA A 2 -20.57 9.40 -12.97
N ASP A 3 -21.32 8.47 -12.38
CA ASP A 3 -21.07 8.01 -11.01
C ASP A 3 -19.83 7.12 -10.88
N LEU A 4 -19.57 6.28 -11.89
CA LEU A 4 -18.32 5.51 -11.97
C LEU A 4 -17.11 6.45 -12.06
N LEU A 5 -17.17 7.46 -12.93
CA LEU A 5 -16.09 8.43 -13.08
C LEU A 5 -15.88 9.24 -11.79
N ARG A 6 -16.96 9.66 -11.12
CA ARG A 6 -16.89 10.35 -9.82
C ARG A 6 -16.25 9.45 -8.76
N LEU A 7 -16.58 8.17 -8.74
CA LEU A 7 -15.99 7.21 -7.80
C LEU A 7 -14.50 7.02 -8.09
N LEU A 8 -14.12 6.84 -9.36
CA LEU A 8 -12.72 6.75 -9.77
C LEU A 8 -11.91 8.00 -9.34
N LEU A 9 -12.46 9.20 -9.54
CA LEU A 9 -11.80 10.44 -9.12
C LEU A 9 -11.62 10.52 -7.60
N ARG A 10 -12.64 10.10 -6.82
CA ARG A 10 -12.55 10.07 -5.34
C ARG A 10 -11.48 9.09 -4.87
N VAL A 11 -11.46 7.89 -5.44
CA VAL A 11 -10.49 6.85 -5.09
C VAL A 11 -9.07 7.25 -5.52
N ALA A 12 -8.92 7.89 -6.68
CA ALA A 12 -7.64 8.43 -7.13
C ALA A 12 -7.09 9.51 -6.18
N GLU A 13 -7.94 10.44 -5.71
CA GLU A 13 -7.53 11.45 -4.74
C GLU A 13 -7.17 10.82 -3.38
N LYS A 14 -7.89 9.78 -2.97
CA LYS A 14 -7.57 9.01 -1.76
C LYS A 14 -6.21 8.32 -1.86
N ALA A 15 -5.90 7.68 -2.99
CA ALA A 15 -4.59 7.11 -3.28
C ALA A 15 -3.49 8.19 -3.27
N ALA A 16 -3.75 9.35 -3.88
CA ALA A 16 -2.83 10.48 -3.89
C ALA A 16 -2.54 10.99 -2.47
N ASN A 17 -3.55 11.03 -1.58
CA ASN A 17 -3.37 11.40 -0.18
C ASN A 17 -2.44 10.43 0.56
N VAL A 18 -2.59 9.12 0.37
CA VAL A 18 -1.66 8.14 0.96
C VAL A 18 -0.24 8.38 0.45
N ALA A 19 -0.05 8.56 -0.86
CA ALA A 19 1.26 8.85 -1.44
C ALA A 19 1.87 10.17 -0.92
N ARG A 20 1.05 11.19 -0.62
CA ARG A 20 1.51 12.44 0.03
C ARG A 20 1.97 12.19 1.45
N VAL A 21 1.19 11.46 2.26
CA VAL A 21 1.55 11.11 3.65
C VAL A 21 2.87 10.35 3.69
N CYS A 22 3.08 9.37 2.80
CA CYS A 22 4.35 8.63 2.71
C CYS A 22 5.57 9.53 2.47
N ARG A 23 5.38 10.71 1.88
CA ARG A 23 6.46 11.69 1.62
C ARG A 23 6.56 12.79 2.68
N GLN A 24 5.46 13.11 3.37
CA GLN A 24 5.41 14.18 4.36
C GLN A 24 5.88 13.71 5.73
N GLU A 25 5.58 12.46 6.09
CA GLU A 25 5.99 11.89 7.37
C GLU A 25 7.45 11.43 7.30
N ALA A 26 8.32 12.07 8.10
CA ALA A 26 9.75 11.79 8.09
C ALA A 26 10.11 10.29 8.24
N PRO A 27 9.46 9.51 9.12
CA PRO A 27 9.73 8.06 9.23
C PRO A 27 9.35 7.29 7.96
N LEU A 28 8.21 7.61 7.35
CA LEU A 28 7.74 6.94 6.12
C LEU A 28 8.60 7.33 4.91
N PHE A 29 9.02 8.59 4.85
CA PHE A 29 9.89 9.07 3.79
C PHE A 29 11.26 8.41 3.85
N GLN A 30 11.83 8.22 5.05
CA GLN A 30 13.09 7.49 5.22
C GLN A 30 12.97 6.05 4.72
N LEU A 31 11.87 5.36 5.01
CA LEU A 31 11.60 4.02 4.49
C LEU A 31 11.42 3.99 2.97
N LEU A 32 10.79 5.02 2.40
CA LEU A 32 10.58 5.14 0.96
C LEU A 32 11.88 5.37 0.18
N VAL A 33 12.85 6.06 0.78
CA VAL A 33 14.13 6.45 0.16
C VAL A 33 15.26 5.48 0.50
N GLN A 34 15.04 4.48 1.36
CA GLN A 34 16.02 3.43 1.62
C GLN A 34 16.39 2.69 0.32
N GLU A 35 17.58 3.00 -0.21
CA GLU A 35 18.12 2.34 -1.38
C GLU A 35 18.53 0.90 -1.05
N LYS A 36 18.28 -0.02 -1.99
CA LYS A 36 18.83 -1.39 -1.97
C LYS A 36 20.34 -1.35 -2.26
N THR A 37 21.17 -0.89 -1.31
CA THR A 37 22.64 -0.87 -1.45
C THR A 37 23.29 -2.17 -0.96
N GLY A 38 24.17 -2.77 -1.78
CA GLY A 38 25.12 -3.83 -1.37
C GLY A 38 24.73 -5.28 -1.69
N ASP A 39 25.47 -6.23 -1.11
CA ASP A 39 25.29 -7.70 -1.24
C ASP A 39 23.97 -8.20 -0.60
N ASP A 40 23.25 -7.32 0.10
CA ASP A 40 21.91 -7.56 0.67
C ASP A 40 20.78 -7.50 -0.37
N LYS A 41 21.09 -7.37 -1.67
CA LYS A 41 20.12 -7.60 -2.77
C LYS A 41 19.38 -8.95 -2.65
N ASN A 42 19.97 -9.92 -1.96
CA ASN A 42 19.39 -11.25 -1.74
C ASN A 42 18.66 -11.41 -0.40
N LYS A 43 18.73 -10.44 0.52
CA LYS A 43 17.78 -10.38 1.64
C LYS A 43 16.54 -9.66 1.12
N LYS A 44 15.64 -10.41 0.48
CA LYS A 44 14.36 -9.94 -0.08
C LYS A 44 13.46 -9.14 0.90
N PHE A 45 13.84 -8.98 2.16
CA PHE A 45 12.90 -8.73 3.25
C PHE A 45 13.28 -7.72 4.33
N VAL A 46 14.19 -6.78 4.11
CA VAL A 46 14.43 -5.78 5.16
C VAL A 46 13.53 -4.55 5.09
N GLN A 47 12.99 -4.15 3.92
CA GLN A 47 11.81 -3.26 3.79
C GLN A 47 11.67 -2.82 2.31
N ASP A 48 10.91 -3.53 1.48
CA ASP A 48 10.44 -2.94 0.20
C ASP A 48 9.20 -2.09 0.50
N PHE A 49 9.42 -0.98 1.22
CA PHE A 49 8.35 -0.08 1.64
C PHE A 49 7.64 0.55 0.43
N LYS A 50 8.36 0.71 -0.70
CA LYS A 50 7.76 1.12 -1.97
C LYS A 50 6.72 0.09 -2.42
N THR A 51 7.12 -1.19 -2.54
CA THR A 51 6.19 -2.27 -2.90
C THR A 51 5.02 -2.36 -1.91
N LEU A 52 5.25 -2.17 -0.60
CA LEU A 52 4.17 -2.13 0.38
C LEU A 52 3.20 -0.96 0.14
N ALA A 53 3.71 0.24 -0.13
CA ALA A 53 2.88 1.40 -0.43
C ALA A 53 2.03 1.18 -1.69
N ASP A 54 2.61 0.59 -2.73
CA ASP A 54 1.94 0.25 -3.97
C ASP A 54 0.84 -0.81 -3.75
N VAL A 55 1.12 -1.86 -2.96
CA VAL A 55 0.11 -2.88 -2.54
C VAL A 55 -1.03 -2.26 -1.75
N VAL A 56 -0.75 -1.39 -0.77
CA VAL A 56 -1.78 -0.76 0.07
C VAL A 56 -2.69 0.13 -0.77
N ILE A 57 -2.14 0.92 -1.69
CA ILE A 57 -2.93 1.74 -2.61
C ILE A 57 -3.81 0.85 -3.51
N GLN A 58 -3.25 -0.24 -4.05
CA GLN A 58 -3.99 -1.16 -4.91
C GLN A 58 -5.13 -1.86 -4.18
N GLU A 59 -4.90 -2.37 -2.96
CA GLU A 59 -5.93 -3.00 -2.13
C GLU A 59 -6.99 -2.00 -1.68
N MET A 60 -6.62 -0.75 -1.40
CA MET A 60 -7.56 0.32 -1.09
C MET A 60 -8.50 0.59 -2.26
N ILE A 61 -7.97 0.63 -3.48
CA ILE A 61 -8.78 0.77 -4.71
C ILE A 61 -9.74 -0.42 -4.82
N ARG A 62 -9.25 -1.67 -4.71
CA ARG A 62 -10.10 -2.87 -4.76
C ARG A 62 -11.23 -2.84 -3.73
N HIS A 63 -10.92 -2.41 -2.52
CA HIS A 63 -11.87 -2.33 -1.42
C HIS A 63 -12.98 -1.29 -1.67
N ASP A 64 -12.67 -0.17 -2.32
CA ASP A 64 -13.66 0.86 -2.67
C ASP A 64 -14.53 0.47 -3.89
N PHE A 65 -14.23 -0.66 -4.54
CA PHE A 65 -14.99 -1.25 -5.66
C PHE A 65 -15.32 -2.73 -5.40
N PRO A 66 -16.09 -3.07 -4.36
CA PRO A 66 -16.30 -4.47 -3.94
C PRO A 66 -16.93 -5.35 -5.04
N GLU A 67 -17.89 -4.80 -5.80
CA GLU A 67 -18.55 -5.50 -6.90
C GLU A 67 -17.62 -5.76 -8.10
N MET A 68 -16.55 -4.96 -8.25
CA MET A 68 -15.57 -5.07 -9.33
C MET A 68 -14.23 -5.62 -8.86
N ALA A 69 -14.07 -5.98 -7.57
CA ALA A 69 -12.79 -6.35 -6.99
C ALA A 69 -12.11 -7.51 -7.75
N GLY A 70 -12.89 -8.49 -8.23
CA GLY A 70 -12.39 -9.61 -9.04
C GLY A 70 -11.90 -9.23 -10.45
N PHE A 71 -12.22 -8.03 -10.92
CA PHE A 71 -11.83 -7.48 -12.23
C PHE A 71 -10.76 -6.39 -12.13
N ILE A 72 -10.38 -5.99 -10.92
CA ILE A 72 -9.35 -4.97 -10.68
C ILE A 72 -7.99 -5.67 -10.56
N HIS A 73 -7.29 -5.71 -11.69
CA HIS A 73 -5.92 -6.18 -11.79
C HIS A 73 -4.94 -5.02 -11.58
N GLY A 74 -3.77 -5.32 -11.03
CA GLY A 74 -2.70 -4.35 -10.83
C GLY A 74 -1.34 -5.05 -10.83
N GLU A 75 -0.29 -4.25 -10.77
CA GLU A 75 1.10 -4.72 -10.85
C GLU A 75 1.47 -5.60 -9.65
N GLU A 76 0.98 -5.24 -8.47
CA GLU A 76 1.45 -5.85 -7.23
C GLU A 76 0.57 -7.00 -6.73
N SER A 77 1.21 -7.99 -6.13
CA SER A 77 0.53 -9.08 -5.43
C SER A 77 0.21 -8.66 -3.99
N ASN A 78 -0.97 -9.01 -3.47
CA ASN A 78 -1.34 -8.74 -2.09
C ASN A 78 -0.67 -9.68 -1.05
N LYS A 79 0.25 -10.53 -1.51
CA LYS A 79 1.05 -11.43 -0.67
C LYS A 79 2.37 -10.75 -0.33
N PHE A 80 2.56 -10.46 0.94
CA PHE A 80 3.83 -9.96 1.48
C PHE A 80 4.45 -11.05 2.35
N GLU A 81 5.77 -11.24 2.30
CA GLU A 81 6.46 -12.02 3.33
C GLU A 81 7.06 -11.00 4.31
N ASN A 82 6.79 -11.14 5.60
CA ASN A 82 7.52 -10.35 6.58
C ASN A 82 8.91 -11.00 6.74
N GLY A 83 9.96 -10.25 7.09
CA GLY A 83 11.36 -10.75 7.21
C GLY A 83 11.62 -11.82 8.27
N LEU A 84 10.56 -12.44 8.76
CA LEU A 84 10.50 -13.58 9.67
C LEU A 84 9.98 -14.85 8.95
N ASP A 85 10.07 -14.94 7.62
CA ASP A 85 9.58 -16.06 6.78
C ASP A 85 8.06 -16.35 6.92
N HIS A 86 7.28 -15.40 7.44
CA HIS A 86 5.83 -15.52 7.55
C HIS A 86 5.14 -14.79 6.39
N LYS A 87 4.35 -15.53 5.61
CA LYS A 87 3.51 -14.98 4.54
C LYS A 87 2.25 -14.37 5.16
N THR A 88 2.08 -13.07 4.98
CA THR A 88 0.87 -12.36 5.39
C THR A 88 0.12 -11.87 4.17
N ASN A 89 -1.18 -12.15 4.12
CA ASN A 89 -2.07 -11.52 3.15
C ASN A 89 -2.39 -10.12 3.66
N THR A 90 -2.12 -9.10 2.86
CA THR A 90 -2.49 -7.73 3.20
C THR A 90 -3.94 -7.52 2.77
N SER A 91 -4.82 -7.25 3.72
CA SER A 91 -6.20 -6.85 3.45
C SER A 91 -6.48 -5.49 4.09
N VAL A 92 -7.13 -4.60 3.35
CA VAL A 92 -7.55 -3.30 3.86
C VAL A 92 -8.87 -3.48 4.61
N CYS A 93 -8.87 -3.14 5.90
CA CYS A 93 -10.08 -3.17 6.74
C CYS A 93 -10.92 -1.90 6.56
N HIS A 94 -12.24 -2.03 6.73
CA HIS A 94 -13.19 -0.92 6.66
C HIS A 94 -13.06 -0.03 7.91
N CYS A 95 -12.08 0.87 7.95
CA CYS A 95 -11.89 1.82 9.04
C CYS A 95 -12.12 3.26 8.52
N PRO A 96 -13.13 4.00 9.02
CA PRO A 96 -13.58 5.26 8.41
C PRO A 96 -12.56 6.42 8.40
N ASN A 97 -11.46 6.34 9.15
CA ASN A 97 -10.64 7.53 9.43
C ASN A 97 -9.12 7.36 9.38
N ILE A 98 -8.60 6.21 8.95
CA ILE A 98 -7.21 5.86 9.22
C ILE A 98 -6.66 5.00 8.06
N TYR A 99 -6.18 5.64 6.99
CA TYR A 99 -5.42 4.94 5.93
C TYR A 99 -3.90 5.15 6.11
N ALA A 100 -3.50 6.30 6.67
CA ALA A 100 -2.13 6.55 7.12
C ALA A 100 -1.70 5.63 8.29
N TRP A 101 -2.59 5.39 9.26
CA TRP A 101 -2.29 4.49 10.37
C TRP A 101 -2.19 3.03 9.91
N CYS A 102 -2.88 2.63 8.84
CA CYS A 102 -2.74 1.27 8.30
C CYS A 102 -1.33 1.08 7.73
N MET A 103 -0.74 2.10 7.10
CA MET A 103 0.67 2.10 6.72
C MET A 103 1.62 2.03 7.93
N LEU A 104 1.32 2.72 9.04
CA LEU A 104 2.11 2.65 10.27
C LEU A 104 2.01 1.28 10.96
N HIS A 105 0.81 0.72 11.12
CA HIS A 105 0.60 -0.57 11.79
C HIS A 105 1.05 -1.78 10.95
N CYS A 106 0.96 -1.72 9.62
CA CYS A 106 1.49 -2.79 8.76
C CYS A 106 3.03 -2.84 8.75
N VAL A 107 3.71 -1.74 9.13
CA VAL A 107 5.19 -1.64 9.13
C VAL A 107 5.79 -1.84 10.53
N ASN A 108 4.98 -1.99 11.57
CA ASN A 108 5.46 -2.20 12.94
C ASN A 108 6.37 -1.04 13.42
N ILE A 109 5.95 0.20 13.12
CA ILE A 109 6.43 1.45 13.77
C ILE A 109 5.43 1.84 14.86
#